data_AF-A0A0D2M683-F1
#
_entry.id   AF-A0A0D2M683-F1
#
_cell.length_a   1.000
_cell.length_b   1.000
_cell.length_c   1.000
_cell.angle_alpha   90.00
_cell.angle_beta   90.00
_cell.angle_gamma   90.00
#
_symmetry.space_group_name_H-M   'P 1'
#
loop_
_entity.id
_entity.type
_entity.pdbx_description
1 polymer ?
#
loop_
_entity_poly.entity_id
_entity_poly.type
_entity_poly.pdbx_seq_one_letter_code
_entity_poly.pdbx_strand_id
1 'polypeptide(L)'
;MGSPTSMVDARAAGATLPLFEHFVVCGLSGHGLQTVQGEPGFLGTDVNYKPSFLDRLPHSDNPKRQPPPQLPTCCLPAGVNIILKEDIAGAVLNPRMYAVVLTEGDGTKVYASCLAYYDELPAELRARHEQLCGARALKALCLLSHQPYLACSERVLRELCNLAFVTGSPVPVVDVISHLLAVPCPSSAGSQARPILPSSRAVCFSVGSERLVACPPLPVGPPAGELSLRPLAELLSPHNMAALFVAVLLERRVLLRSRQYRLLTLVAESVVRLLHPFKFQHVYIPVMPYSLVEYLEV
;
A
#
# COMPACT_ATOMS: atom_id res chain seq x y z
N MET A 1 -5.35 -5.92 -56.65
CA MET A 1 -4.47 -6.41 -55.58
C MET A 1 -4.52 -5.40 -54.45
N GLY A 2 -5.36 -5.63 -53.46
CA GLY A 2 -5.40 -4.84 -52.24
C GLY A 2 -5.14 -5.78 -51.06
N SER A 3 -4.04 -5.56 -50.34
CA SER A 3 -3.72 -6.28 -49.11
C SER A 3 -4.10 -5.41 -47.90
N PRO A 4 -4.88 -5.93 -46.94
CA PRO A 4 -5.30 -5.18 -45.77
C PRO A 4 -4.21 -5.20 -44.70
N THR A 5 -3.87 -4.03 -44.17
CA THR A 5 -3.17 -3.88 -42.89
C THR A 5 -4.16 -4.18 -41.75
N SER A 6 -4.09 -5.39 -41.21
CA SER A 6 -4.83 -5.76 -39.99
C SER A 6 -4.06 -5.35 -38.74
N MET A 7 -4.71 -4.54 -37.89
CA MET A 7 -4.48 -4.49 -36.45
C MET A 7 -4.26 -5.90 -35.91
N VAL A 8 -3.14 -6.12 -35.22
CA VAL A 8 -3.00 -7.23 -34.28
C VAL A 8 -2.76 -6.62 -32.92
N ASP A 9 -3.86 -6.46 -32.19
CA ASP A 9 -3.89 -6.41 -30.73
C ASP A 9 -3.16 -7.64 -30.20
N ALA A 10 -1.92 -7.45 -29.75
CA ALA A 10 -1.22 -8.43 -28.93
C ALA A 10 -1.80 -8.41 -27.51
N ARG A 11 -3.05 -8.88 -27.36
CA ARG A 11 -3.51 -9.42 -26.08
C ARG A 11 -2.68 -10.68 -25.81
N ALA A 12 -1.66 -10.52 -24.97
CA ALA A 12 -0.82 -11.61 -24.50
C ALA A 12 -1.70 -12.67 -23.80
N ALA A 13 -1.79 -13.84 -24.42
CA ALA A 13 -2.35 -15.03 -23.83
C ALA A 13 -1.44 -15.50 -22.67
N GLY A 14 -2.01 -15.67 -21.47
CA GLY A 14 -1.53 -16.66 -20.49
C GLY A 14 -0.50 -16.23 -19.44
N ALA A 15 -0.14 -14.96 -19.28
CA ALA A 15 0.70 -14.53 -18.15
C ALA A 15 -0.16 -14.37 -16.88
N THR A 16 0.05 -15.23 -15.87
CA THR A 16 -0.54 -15.03 -14.54
C THR A 16 0.05 -13.76 -13.92
N LEU A 17 -0.81 -12.80 -13.55
CA LEU A 17 -0.40 -11.58 -12.85
C LEU A 17 0.31 -11.95 -11.54
N PRO A 18 1.35 -11.20 -11.12
CA PRO A 18 2.03 -11.45 -9.86
C PRO A 18 1.12 -11.10 -8.67
N LEU A 19 1.36 -11.75 -7.53
CA LEU A 19 0.67 -11.46 -6.26
C LEU A 19 0.99 -10.04 -5.80
N PHE A 20 2.26 -9.64 -5.94
CA PHE A 20 2.75 -8.30 -5.65
C PHE A 20 3.50 -7.77 -6.86
N GLU A 21 3.15 -6.57 -7.30
CA GLU A 21 3.74 -5.98 -8.51
C GLU A 21 5.05 -5.26 -8.23
N HIS A 22 5.08 -4.53 -7.11
CA HIS A 22 6.23 -3.74 -6.71
C HIS A 22 6.47 -3.82 -5.22
N PHE A 23 7.74 -3.75 -4.88
CA PHE A 23 8.22 -3.34 -3.57
C PHE A 23 8.83 -1.94 -3.69
N VAL A 24 8.46 -1.02 -2.82
CA VAL A 24 8.87 0.38 -2.89
C VAL A 24 9.35 0.86 -1.53
N VAL A 25 10.42 1.66 -1.53
CA VAL A 25 10.85 2.42 -0.35
C VAL A 25 10.51 3.90 -0.58
N CYS A 26 9.75 4.48 0.35
CA CYS A 26 9.38 5.90 0.34
C CYS A 26 10.02 6.62 1.53
N GLY A 27 10.35 7.91 1.37
CA GLY A 27 10.87 8.74 2.45
C GLY A 27 11.41 10.07 1.95
N LEU A 28 12.35 10.68 2.67
CA LEU A 28 13.02 11.91 2.23
C LEU A 28 14.17 11.61 1.27
N SER A 29 14.16 12.29 0.13
CA SER A 29 15.31 12.35 -0.78
C SER A 29 16.35 13.36 -0.28
N GLY A 30 17.64 13.07 -0.52
CA GLY A 30 18.74 14.00 -0.29
C GLY A 30 18.78 15.18 -1.28
N HIS A 31 18.01 15.10 -2.36
CA HIS A 31 17.90 16.11 -3.41
C HIS A 31 16.45 16.55 -3.62
N GLY A 32 16.24 17.80 -4.02
CA GLY A 32 14.91 18.32 -4.35
C GLY A 32 13.95 18.35 -3.15
N LEU A 33 14.47 18.55 -1.94
CA LEU A 33 13.67 18.66 -0.73
C LEU A 33 12.62 19.77 -0.89
N GLN A 34 11.38 19.45 -0.58
CA GLN A 34 10.25 20.37 -0.68
C GLN A 34 9.29 20.12 0.48
N THR A 35 8.72 21.16 1.08
CA THR A 35 7.66 21.00 2.08
C THR A 35 6.38 20.45 1.45
N VAL A 36 5.48 19.87 2.23
CA VAL A 36 4.15 19.44 1.74
C VAL A 36 3.37 20.56 1.05
N GLN A 37 3.64 21.82 1.42
CA GLN A 37 3.04 23.03 0.83
C GLN A 37 3.69 23.45 -0.50
N GLY A 38 4.85 22.90 -0.87
CA GLY A 38 5.53 23.24 -2.12
C GLY A 38 6.74 24.16 -1.96
N GLU A 39 7.09 24.56 -0.74
CA GLU A 39 8.24 25.42 -0.51
C GLU A 39 9.55 24.63 -0.67
N PRO A 40 10.50 25.09 -1.50
CA PRO A 40 11.74 24.38 -1.75
C PRO A 40 12.75 24.52 -0.61
N GLY A 41 13.55 23.49 -0.38
CA GLY A 41 14.66 23.48 0.58
C GLY A 41 14.28 22.99 1.98
N PHE A 42 15.26 23.04 2.88
CA PHE A 42 15.08 22.71 4.30
C PHE A 42 14.62 23.96 5.06
N LEU A 43 13.43 23.93 5.66
CA LEU A 43 12.81 25.03 6.39
C LEU A 43 12.67 24.76 7.90
N GLY A 44 13.42 23.80 8.43
CA GLY A 44 13.38 23.40 9.84
C GLY A 44 12.67 22.07 10.08
N THR A 45 12.55 21.67 11.34
CA THR A 45 11.98 20.37 11.74
C THR A 45 10.50 20.43 12.13
N ASP A 46 9.95 21.64 12.29
CA ASP A 46 8.54 21.87 12.63
C ASP A 46 7.59 21.77 11.42
N VAL A 47 8.13 21.51 10.23
CA VAL A 47 7.38 21.36 8.99
C VAL A 47 7.46 19.93 8.46
N ASN A 48 6.42 19.53 7.74
CA ASN A 48 6.42 18.25 7.02
C ASN A 48 6.92 18.44 5.58
N TYR A 49 7.66 17.45 5.12
CA TYR A 49 8.28 17.43 3.79
C TYR A 49 7.59 16.41 2.89
N LYS A 50 7.62 16.66 1.57
CA LYS A 50 7.07 15.74 0.59
C LYS A 50 7.92 14.46 0.53
N PRO A 51 7.30 13.29 0.62
CA PRO A 51 7.99 12.02 0.41
C PRO A 51 8.28 11.81 -1.08
N SER A 52 9.35 11.07 -1.35
CA SER A 52 9.73 10.62 -2.69
C SER A 52 10.04 9.12 -2.67
N PHE A 53 10.16 8.53 -3.87
CA PHE A 53 10.75 7.22 -4.04
C PHE A 53 12.23 7.28 -3.63
N LEU A 54 12.66 6.33 -2.80
CA LEU A 54 14.07 6.13 -2.44
C LEU A 54 14.66 4.93 -3.19
N ASP A 55 13.89 3.85 -3.30
CA ASP A 55 14.24 2.67 -4.08
C ASP A 55 12.96 1.91 -4.47
N ARG A 56 13.05 1.01 -5.46
CA ARG A 56 11.94 0.20 -5.93
C ARG A 56 12.42 -1.09 -6.61
N LEU A 57 11.61 -2.14 -6.49
CA LEU A 57 11.75 -3.39 -7.22
C LEU A 57 10.41 -3.75 -7.89
N PRO A 58 10.42 -4.30 -9.12
CA PRO A 58 11.60 -4.46 -9.97
C PRO A 58 12.12 -3.11 -10.50
N HIS A 59 13.43 -3.00 -10.73
CA HIS A 59 13.99 -1.84 -11.45
C HIS A 59 13.57 -1.94 -12.92
N SER A 60 12.70 -1.04 -13.35
CA SER A 60 12.27 -0.95 -14.74
C SER A 60 12.24 0.49 -15.22
N ASP A 61 12.87 0.71 -16.38
CA ASP A 61 12.82 2.01 -17.08
C ASP A 61 11.55 2.15 -17.91
N ASN A 62 10.77 1.08 -18.09
CA ASN A 62 9.52 1.14 -18.83
C ASN A 62 8.47 1.91 -18.02
N PRO A 63 7.97 3.07 -18.49
CA PRO A 63 7.01 3.89 -17.75
C PRO A 63 5.71 3.15 -17.46
N LYS A 64 5.31 2.17 -18.28
CA LYS A 64 4.10 1.36 -18.04
C LYS A 64 4.23 0.37 -16.89
N ARG A 65 5.45 0.13 -16.41
CA ARG A 65 5.74 -0.79 -15.29
C ARG A 65 6.21 -0.03 -14.06
N GLN A 66 6.10 1.28 -14.05
CA GLN A 66 6.46 2.07 -12.89
C GLN A 66 5.28 2.13 -11.91
N PRO A 67 5.55 2.11 -10.59
CA PRO A 67 4.50 2.36 -9.62
C PRO A 67 3.90 3.77 -9.82
N PRO A 68 2.64 4.00 -9.41
CA PRO A 68 1.99 5.29 -9.57
C PRO A 68 2.82 6.44 -8.98
N PRO A 69 2.99 7.57 -9.69
CA PRO A 69 3.88 8.64 -9.23
C PRO A 69 3.43 9.31 -7.92
N GLN A 70 2.13 9.26 -7.60
CA GLN A 70 1.57 9.79 -6.36
C GLN A 70 1.81 8.87 -5.15
N LEU A 71 2.28 7.64 -5.38
CA LEU A 71 2.41 6.60 -4.35
C LEU A 71 3.16 7.07 -3.09
N PRO A 72 4.31 7.77 -3.14
CA PRO A 72 5.00 8.19 -1.93
C PRO A 72 4.14 9.09 -1.03
N THR A 73 3.39 10.01 -1.64
CA THR A 73 2.48 10.92 -0.91
C THR A 73 1.30 10.17 -0.32
N CYS A 74 0.79 9.14 -1.02
CA CYS A 74 -0.24 8.26 -0.48
C CYS A 74 0.28 7.39 0.67
N CYS A 75 1.46 6.81 0.54
CA CYS A 75 2.06 5.92 1.53
C CYS A 75 2.51 6.67 2.78
N LEU A 76 2.85 7.96 2.70
CA LEU A 76 3.21 8.83 3.82
C LEU A 76 2.26 10.04 3.85
N PRO A 77 0.99 9.84 4.23
CA PRO A 77 -0.10 10.78 3.97
C PRO A 77 0.04 12.12 4.71
N ALA A 78 0.71 12.15 5.86
CA ALA A 78 0.99 13.39 6.60
C ALA A 78 2.22 14.15 6.08
N GLY A 79 2.93 13.60 5.10
CA GLY A 79 4.30 13.97 4.77
C GLY A 79 5.30 13.32 5.70
N VAL A 80 6.55 13.79 5.63
CA VAL A 80 7.65 13.30 6.45
C VAL A 80 8.13 14.39 7.39
N ASN A 81 8.04 14.12 8.68
CA ASN A 81 8.64 14.95 9.73
C ASN A 81 10.08 14.50 10.01
N ILE A 82 10.90 15.45 10.44
CA ILE A 82 12.28 15.23 10.88
C ILE A 82 12.32 15.41 12.39
N ILE A 83 12.89 14.44 13.11
CA ILE A 83 13.05 14.45 14.56
C ILE A 83 14.53 14.57 14.86
N LEU A 84 14.92 15.62 15.60
CA LEU A 84 16.30 15.84 16.01
C LEU A 84 16.75 14.80 17.03
N LYS A 85 18.07 14.62 17.14
CA LYS A 85 18.67 13.59 17.99
C LYS A 85 18.26 13.74 19.45
N GLU A 86 18.21 14.98 19.93
CA GLU A 86 17.79 15.38 21.26
C GLU A 86 16.33 15.01 21.57
N ASP A 87 15.44 15.04 20.57
CA ASP A 87 14.01 14.81 20.73
C ASP A 87 13.61 13.34 20.60
N ILE A 88 14.52 12.47 20.11
CA ILE A 88 14.26 11.04 19.90
C ILE A 88 13.78 10.34 21.19
N ALA A 89 14.35 10.70 22.35
CA ALA A 89 14.01 10.07 23.62
C ALA A 89 12.55 10.32 24.06
N GLY A 90 11.96 11.44 23.64
CA GLY A 90 10.56 11.79 23.91
C GLY A 90 9.58 11.37 22.82
N ALA A 91 10.08 10.90 21.67
CA ALA A 91 9.27 10.64 20.50
C ALA A 91 8.71 9.20 20.46
N VAL A 92 7.47 9.05 19.99
CA VAL A 92 6.87 7.73 19.73
C VAL A 92 7.30 7.23 18.35
N LEU A 93 8.40 6.46 18.31
CA LEU A 93 9.03 5.98 17.08
C LEU A 93 8.62 4.54 16.68
N ASN A 94 7.56 4.01 17.28
CA ASN A 94 7.09 2.65 16.99
C ASN A 94 6.68 2.51 15.52
N PRO A 95 7.12 1.43 14.84
CA PRO A 95 6.70 1.13 13.48
C PRO A 95 5.18 1.05 13.36
N ARG A 96 4.64 1.59 12.27
CA ARG A 96 3.21 1.61 11.98
C ARG A 96 2.93 0.86 10.70
N MET A 97 1.94 -0.02 10.75
CA MET A 97 1.48 -0.77 9.59
C MET A 97 0.07 -0.33 9.21
N TYR A 98 -0.16 -0.11 7.93
CA TYR A 98 -1.44 0.28 7.36
C TYR A 98 -1.43 -0.01 5.87
N ALA A 99 -2.56 0.20 5.20
CA ALA A 99 -2.61 0.16 3.74
C ALA A 99 -3.31 1.40 3.23
N VAL A 100 -2.92 1.86 2.05
CA VAL A 100 -3.59 2.92 1.30
C VAL A 100 -4.07 2.37 -0.03
N VAL A 101 -5.08 3.00 -0.62
CA VAL A 101 -5.67 2.54 -1.88
C VAL A 101 -5.61 3.68 -2.87
N LEU A 102 -4.98 3.42 -4.00
CA LEU A 102 -4.96 4.31 -5.15
C LEU A 102 -5.99 3.77 -6.14
N THR A 103 -6.81 4.66 -6.69
CA THR A 103 -7.80 4.30 -7.71
C THR A 103 -7.38 4.96 -9.01
N GLU A 104 -7.14 4.16 -10.03
CA GLU A 104 -6.80 4.62 -11.39
C GLU A 104 -8.04 5.16 -12.11
N GLY A 105 -7.83 5.86 -13.23
CA GLY A 105 -8.91 6.52 -13.97
C GLY A 105 -9.97 5.57 -14.56
N ASP A 106 -9.64 4.29 -14.68
CA ASP A 106 -10.55 3.21 -15.11
C ASP A 106 -11.30 2.55 -13.94
N GLY A 107 -11.07 3.00 -12.70
CA GLY A 107 -11.63 2.43 -11.48
C GLY A 107 -10.84 1.24 -10.91
N THR A 108 -9.72 0.86 -11.54
CA THR A 108 -8.83 -0.17 -11.02
C THR A 108 -8.19 0.30 -9.72
N LYS A 109 -8.11 -0.60 -8.73
CA LYS A 109 -7.52 -0.32 -7.42
C LYS A 109 -6.12 -0.89 -7.35
N VAL A 110 -5.21 -0.10 -6.76
CA VAL A 110 -3.88 -0.51 -6.33
C VAL A 110 -3.82 -0.35 -4.82
N TYR A 111 -3.64 -1.47 -4.14
CA TYR A 111 -3.45 -1.54 -2.69
C TYR A 111 -1.97 -1.42 -2.39
N ALA A 112 -1.59 -0.43 -1.59
CA ALA A 112 -0.23 -0.27 -1.11
C ALA A 112 -0.19 -0.49 0.41
N SER A 113 0.23 -1.68 0.82
CA SER A 113 0.49 -1.99 2.22
C SER A 113 1.82 -1.38 2.63
N CYS A 114 1.84 -0.68 3.76
CA CYS A 114 2.95 0.14 4.23
C CYS A 114 3.41 -0.32 5.62
N LEU A 115 4.72 -0.37 5.82
CA LEU A 115 5.38 -0.43 7.12
C LEU A 115 6.23 0.84 7.26
N ALA A 116 5.73 1.80 8.02
CA ALA A 116 6.37 3.08 8.26
C ALA A 116 7.17 3.06 9.58
N TYR A 117 8.42 3.52 9.54
CA TYR A 117 9.34 3.53 10.67
C TYR A 117 10.30 4.73 10.57
N TYR A 118 10.94 5.10 11.67
CA TYR A 118 11.91 6.19 11.68
C TYR A 118 13.33 5.67 11.47
N ASP A 119 14.04 6.32 10.57
CA ASP A 119 15.39 5.93 10.16
C ASP A 119 16.26 7.16 9.87
N GLU A 120 17.56 6.96 9.66
CA GLU A 120 18.51 8.04 9.40
C GLU A 120 18.18 8.84 8.14
N LEU A 121 18.44 10.14 8.18
CA LEU A 121 18.31 11.02 7.02
C LEU A 121 19.38 10.72 5.96
N PRO A 122 19.08 11.01 4.67
CA PRO A 122 20.06 10.92 3.59
C PRO A 122 21.38 11.62 3.92
N ALA A 123 22.49 11.02 3.52
CA ALA A 123 23.82 11.54 3.84
C ALA A 123 24.04 12.95 3.24
N GLU A 124 23.50 13.21 2.06
CA GLU A 124 23.59 14.48 1.35
C GLU A 124 22.89 15.60 2.12
N LEU A 125 21.75 15.29 2.77
CA LEU A 125 21.00 16.25 3.55
C LEU A 125 21.70 16.55 4.88
N ARG A 126 22.27 15.53 5.52
CA ARG A 126 23.08 15.68 6.74
C ARG A 126 24.37 16.47 6.50
N ALA A 127 25.01 16.29 5.34
CA ALA A 127 26.22 17.02 4.98
C ALA A 127 25.99 18.53 4.77
N ARG A 128 24.77 18.93 4.39
CA ARG A 128 24.40 20.35 4.20
C ARG A 128 23.94 21.03 5.48
N HIS A 129 23.57 20.27 6.50
CA HIS A 129 22.93 20.75 7.71
C HIS A 129 23.44 19.97 8.93
N GLU A 130 24.46 20.50 9.60
CA GLU A 130 25.11 19.84 10.75
C GLU A 130 24.13 19.50 11.89
N GLN A 131 23.09 20.33 12.09
CA GLN A 131 22.05 20.08 13.09
C GLN A 131 21.24 18.80 12.84
N LEU A 132 21.28 18.24 11.62
CA LEU A 132 20.61 16.98 11.29
C LEU A 132 21.46 15.75 11.61
N CYS A 133 22.65 15.93 12.19
CA CYS A 133 23.50 14.82 12.60
C CYS A 133 22.83 13.97 13.69
N GLY A 134 22.50 12.72 13.34
CA GLY A 134 21.78 11.80 14.23
C GLY A 134 20.26 12.02 14.29
N ALA A 135 19.74 12.97 13.49
CA ALA A 135 18.30 13.12 13.32
C ALA A 135 17.70 11.91 12.56
N ARG A 136 16.39 11.71 12.72
CA ARG A 136 15.63 10.65 12.06
C ARG A 136 14.44 11.20 11.32
N ALA A 137 14.05 10.53 10.24
CA ALA A 137 12.89 10.87 9.43
C ALA A 137 12.05 9.63 9.16
N LEU A 138 10.76 9.83 8.95
CA LEU A 138 9.84 8.75 8.61
C LEU A 138 10.19 8.17 7.22
N LYS A 139 10.35 6.85 7.15
CA LYS A 139 10.45 6.06 5.92
C LYS A 139 9.34 5.01 5.89
N ALA A 140 8.97 4.54 4.71
CA ALA A 140 8.00 3.47 4.56
C ALA A 140 8.49 2.42 3.55
N LEU A 141 8.39 1.15 3.94
CA LEU A 141 8.45 0.02 3.02
C LEU A 141 7.04 -0.28 2.54
N CYS A 142 6.86 -0.42 1.24
CA CYS A 142 5.55 -0.55 0.61
C CYS A 142 5.50 -1.76 -0.31
N LEU A 143 4.42 -2.51 -0.25
CA LEU A 143 4.15 -3.66 -1.12
C LEU A 143 2.84 -3.41 -1.87
N LEU A 144 2.88 -3.51 -3.20
CA LEU A 144 1.77 -3.16 -4.09
C LEU A 144 1.07 -4.43 -4.60
N SER A 145 -0.26 -4.42 -4.58
CA SER A 145 -1.11 -5.50 -5.09
C SER A 145 -2.41 -4.94 -5.68
N HIS A 146 -2.95 -5.60 -6.71
CA HIS A 146 -4.28 -5.28 -7.25
C HIS A 146 -5.45 -5.91 -6.47
N GLN A 147 -5.14 -6.73 -5.46
CA GLN A 147 -6.12 -7.36 -4.58
C GLN A 147 -5.83 -7.01 -3.12
N PRO A 148 -6.85 -6.98 -2.25
CA PRO A 148 -6.72 -6.57 -0.85
C PRO A 148 -6.10 -7.67 0.05
N TYR A 149 -4.88 -8.13 -0.30
CA TYR A 149 -4.06 -9.07 0.50
C TYR A 149 -3.44 -8.38 1.73
N LEU A 150 -4.23 -7.62 2.48
CA LEU A 150 -3.74 -6.70 3.50
C LEU A 150 -3.02 -7.45 4.63
N ALA A 151 -3.59 -8.54 5.12
CA ALA A 151 -3.01 -9.30 6.24
C ALA A 151 -1.74 -10.05 5.82
N CYS A 152 -1.72 -10.64 4.63
CA CYS A 152 -0.55 -11.29 4.06
C CYS A 152 0.58 -10.27 3.82
N SER A 153 0.27 -9.13 3.21
CA SER A 153 1.25 -8.05 2.97
C SER A 153 1.84 -7.52 4.29
N GLU A 154 1.00 -7.36 5.32
CA GLU A 154 1.43 -6.97 6.67
C GLU A 154 2.48 -7.95 7.23
N ARG A 155 2.24 -9.25 7.09
CA ARG A 155 3.17 -10.30 7.56
C ARG A 155 4.46 -10.30 6.76
N VAL A 156 4.37 -10.24 5.43
CA VAL A 156 5.51 -10.12 4.51
C VAL A 156 6.41 -8.94 4.88
N LEU A 157 5.85 -7.73 5.04
CA LEU A 157 6.65 -6.54 5.36
C LEU A 157 7.34 -6.66 6.71
N ARG A 158 6.68 -7.27 7.70
CA ARG A 158 7.27 -7.52 9.02
C ARG A 158 8.47 -8.46 8.92
N GLU A 159 8.33 -9.56 8.18
CA GLU A 159 9.41 -10.51 8.01
C GLU A 159 10.57 -9.94 7.19
N LEU A 160 10.29 -9.15 6.14
CA LEU A 160 11.33 -8.41 5.43
C LEU A 160 12.11 -7.46 6.36
N CYS A 161 11.42 -6.74 7.26
CA CYS A 161 12.07 -5.93 8.28
C CYS A 161 12.91 -6.76 9.25
N ASN A 162 12.40 -7.91 9.72
CA ASN A 162 13.15 -8.79 10.61
C ASN A 162 14.44 -9.26 9.95
N LEU A 163 14.36 -9.72 8.70
CA LEU A 163 15.51 -10.18 7.92
C LEU A 163 16.52 -9.06 7.66
N ALA A 164 16.06 -7.84 7.40
CA ALA A 164 16.93 -6.71 7.08
C ALA A 164 17.61 -6.11 8.32
N PHE A 165 16.94 -6.06 9.48
CA PHE A 165 17.37 -5.25 10.62
C PHE A 165 17.58 -6.01 11.93
N VAL A 166 17.05 -7.23 12.07
CA VAL A 166 17.02 -7.93 13.36
C VAL A 166 17.78 -9.25 13.32
N THR A 167 17.32 -10.19 12.51
CA THR A 167 17.88 -11.56 12.48
C THR A 167 19.00 -11.70 11.46
N GLY A 168 19.07 -10.80 10.48
CA GLY A 168 19.86 -10.98 9.27
C GLY A 168 19.22 -12.03 8.34
N SER A 169 19.77 -12.12 7.13
CA SER A 169 19.38 -13.11 6.13
C SER A 169 20.62 -13.77 5.53
N PRO A 170 20.63 -15.10 5.31
CA PRO A 170 21.75 -15.79 4.66
C PRO A 170 21.90 -15.44 3.17
N VAL A 171 20.85 -14.87 2.58
CA VAL A 171 20.79 -14.40 1.19
C VAL A 171 20.47 -12.90 1.20
N PRO A 172 21.01 -12.09 0.27
CA PRO A 172 20.65 -10.68 0.18
C PRO A 172 19.14 -10.44 0.18
N VAL A 173 18.66 -9.47 0.97
CA VAL A 173 17.22 -9.17 1.11
C VAL A 173 16.59 -8.78 -0.24
N VAL A 174 17.37 -8.15 -1.13
CA VAL A 174 16.96 -7.84 -2.51
C VAL A 174 16.56 -9.09 -3.30
N ASP A 175 17.26 -10.21 -3.11
CA ASP A 175 16.93 -11.47 -3.78
C ASP A 175 15.65 -12.04 -3.18
N VAL A 176 15.48 -11.98 -1.86
CA VAL A 176 14.24 -12.41 -1.19
C VAL A 176 13.04 -11.63 -1.75
N ILE A 177 13.17 -10.31 -1.90
CA ILE A 177 12.13 -9.46 -2.50
C ILE A 177 11.89 -9.83 -3.96
N SER A 178 12.95 -10.10 -4.73
CA SER A 178 12.82 -10.49 -6.14
C SER A 178 12.06 -11.80 -6.32
N HIS A 179 12.32 -12.79 -5.46
CA HIS A 179 11.56 -14.05 -5.43
C HIS A 179 10.11 -13.84 -4.99
N LEU A 180 9.86 -12.96 -4.02
CA LEU A 180 8.51 -12.58 -3.59
C LEU A 180 7.71 -11.96 -4.73
N LEU A 181 8.30 -11.06 -5.53
CA LEU A 181 7.64 -10.42 -6.66
C LEU A 181 7.39 -11.38 -7.84
N ALA A 182 8.06 -12.55 -7.86
CA ALA A 182 7.81 -13.62 -8.83
C ALA A 182 6.65 -14.55 -8.41
N VAL A 183 6.12 -14.41 -7.18
CA VAL A 183 4.99 -15.23 -6.71
C VAL A 183 3.74 -14.89 -7.53
N PRO A 184 3.08 -15.87 -8.17
CA PRO A 184 1.89 -15.61 -8.98
C PRO A 184 0.68 -15.30 -8.10
N CYS A 185 -0.22 -14.45 -8.59
CA CYS A 185 -1.48 -14.17 -7.93
C CYS A 185 -2.39 -15.40 -8.00
N PRO A 186 -3.03 -15.80 -6.88
CA PRO A 186 -4.03 -16.87 -6.85
C PRO A 186 -5.17 -16.58 -7.83
N SER A 187 -5.19 -17.27 -8.98
CA SER A 187 -6.17 -17.00 -10.03
C SER A 187 -7.53 -17.61 -9.70
N SER A 188 -8.60 -16.83 -9.86
CA SER A 188 -9.99 -17.34 -9.92
C SER A 188 -10.29 -18.04 -11.25
N ALA A 189 -9.45 -17.83 -12.26
CA ALA A 189 -9.61 -18.31 -13.63
C ALA A 189 -9.12 -19.77 -13.80
N GLY A 190 -10.00 -20.69 -13.44
CA GLY A 190 -10.09 -21.99 -14.10
C GLY A 190 -11.49 -22.13 -14.65
N SER A 191 -11.74 -21.55 -15.82
CA SER A 191 -12.85 -21.92 -16.69
C SER A 191 -12.54 -23.31 -17.26
N GLN A 192 -12.67 -24.35 -16.44
CA GLN A 192 -12.97 -25.71 -16.87
C GLN A 192 -13.70 -26.41 -15.72
N ALA A 193 -14.82 -27.02 -16.09
CA ALA A 193 -15.84 -27.62 -15.25
C ALA A 193 -15.32 -28.82 -14.43
N ARG A 194 -14.50 -28.56 -13.41
CA ARG A 194 -14.27 -29.51 -12.33
C ARG A 194 -14.51 -28.83 -10.98
N PRO A 195 -15.35 -29.41 -10.10
CA PRO A 195 -15.49 -28.95 -8.73
C PRO A 195 -14.22 -29.35 -7.97
N ILE A 196 -13.17 -28.57 -8.11
CA ILE A 196 -11.96 -28.71 -7.29
C ILE A 196 -12.19 -27.84 -6.06
N LEU A 197 -11.99 -28.43 -4.88
CA LEU A 197 -12.17 -27.81 -3.56
C LEU A 197 -11.53 -26.40 -3.46
N PRO A 198 -12.14 -25.44 -2.73
CA PRO A 198 -11.64 -24.07 -2.56
C PRO A 198 -10.18 -23.95 -2.12
N SER A 199 -9.65 -24.97 -1.42
CA SER A 199 -8.26 -25.05 -0.95
C SER A 199 -7.22 -25.29 -2.05
N SER A 200 -7.63 -25.70 -3.26
CA SER A 200 -6.71 -26.13 -4.33
C SER A 200 -6.18 -24.98 -5.21
N ARG A 201 -6.51 -23.72 -4.92
CA ARG A 201 -6.08 -22.53 -5.68
C ARG A 201 -5.30 -21.50 -4.87
N ALA A 202 -5.07 -21.77 -3.58
CA ALA A 202 -4.22 -20.93 -2.77
C ALA A 202 -2.75 -21.05 -3.22
N VAL A 203 -2.01 -19.96 -3.12
CA VAL A 203 -0.57 -19.92 -3.38
C VAL A 203 0.15 -19.89 -2.04
N CYS A 204 0.94 -20.92 -1.77
CA CYS A 204 1.81 -20.98 -0.61
C CYS A 204 3.20 -20.50 -1.01
N PHE A 205 3.77 -19.60 -0.22
CA PHE A 205 5.12 -19.10 -0.42
C PHE A 205 5.79 -18.82 0.92
N SER A 206 7.09 -18.55 0.89
CA SER A 206 7.86 -18.25 2.09
C SER A 206 8.65 -16.97 1.91
N VAL A 207 8.72 -16.20 3.00
CA VAL A 207 9.65 -15.07 3.14
C VAL A 207 10.47 -15.39 4.38
N GLY A 208 11.79 -15.52 4.24
CA GLY A 208 12.63 -15.95 5.35
C GLY A 208 12.15 -17.27 5.98
N SER A 209 11.82 -17.22 7.27
CA SER A 209 11.31 -18.35 8.04
C SER A 209 9.78 -18.48 8.02
N GLU A 210 9.09 -17.42 7.57
CA GLU A 210 7.64 -17.34 7.60
C GLU A 210 7.02 -18.05 6.40
N ARG A 211 6.03 -18.92 6.66
CA ARG A 211 5.18 -19.52 5.63
C ARG A 211 3.86 -18.79 5.52
N LEU A 212 3.53 -18.38 4.30
CA LEU A 212 2.40 -17.54 3.96
C LEU A 212 1.53 -18.24 2.94
N VAL A 213 0.22 -17.95 2.98
CA VAL A 213 -0.77 -18.51 2.08
C VAL A 213 -1.64 -17.35 1.60
N ALA A 214 -1.62 -17.11 0.29
CA ALA A 214 -2.54 -16.18 -0.37
C ALA A 214 -3.67 -16.98 -1.01
N CYS A 215 -4.92 -16.66 -0.65
CA CYS A 215 -6.10 -17.31 -1.21
C CYS A 215 -6.69 -16.50 -2.37
N PRO A 216 -7.32 -17.12 -3.37
CA PRO A 216 -8.01 -16.35 -4.41
C PRO A 216 -9.15 -15.52 -3.82
N PRO A 217 -9.44 -14.33 -4.36
CA PRO A 217 -10.69 -13.64 -4.05
C PRO A 217 -11.85 -14.55 -4.47
N LEU A 218 -12.69 -14.98 -3.52
CA LEU A 218 -13.73 -15.95 -3.82
C LEU A 218 -14.79 -15.39 -4.79
N PRO A 219 -15.31 -16.20 -5.73
CA PRO A 219 -16.25 -15.76 -6.75
C PRO A 219 -17.73 -15.61 -6.29
N VAL A 220 -18.11 -16.11 -5.11
CA VAL A 220 -19.52 -16.10 -4.63
C VAL A 220 -19.59 -15.82 -3.12
N GLY A 221 -20.45 -14.88 -2.71
CA GLY A 221 -20.66 -14.45 -1.32
C GLY A 221 -19.77 -13.26 -0.91
N PRO A 222 -19.93 -12.67 0.30
CA PRO A 222 -19.01 -11.65 0.80
C PRO A 222 -17.60 -12.25 0.79
N PRO A 223 -16.71 -11.85 -0.14
CA PRO A 223 -15.66 -12.69 -0.69
C PRO A 223 -14.78 -13.25 0.43
N ALA A 224 -14.91 -14.51 0.84
CA ALA A 224 -14.05 -15.01 1.92
C ALA A 224 -12.59 -14.89 1.46
N GLY A 225 -11.92 -13.91 2.05
CA GLY A 225 -10.58 -13.46 1.78
C GLY A 225 -10.08 -12.81 3.06
N GLU A 226 -8.80 -12.46 3.08
CA GLU A 226 -8.08 -12.06 4.29
C GLU A 226 -8.71 -10.90 5.08
N LEU A 227 -9.53 -10.08 4.42
CA LEU A 227 -10.18 -8.96 5.08
C LEU A 227 -11.27 -9.43 6.05
N SER A 228 -10.97 -9.36 7.34
CA SER A 228 -11.92 -9.61 8.42
C SER A 228 -12.89 -8.45 8.60
N LEU A 229 -14.19 -8.74 8.77
CA LEU A 229 -15.21 -7.75 9.15
C LEU A 229 -15.18 -7.42 10.66
N ARG A 230 -14.33 -8.11 11.44
CA ARG A 230 -14.21 -7.93 12.88
C ARG A 230 -13.90 -6.48 13.28
N PRO A 231 -12.98 -5.74 12.64
CA PRO A 231 -12.73 -4.34 12.99
C PRO A 231 -13.97 -3.46 12.86
N LEU A 232 -14.81 -3.69 11.84
CA LEU A 232 -16.06 -2.94 11.67
C LEU A 232 -17.02 -3.17 12.85
N ALA A 233 -17.22 -4.43 13.24
CA ALA A 233 -18.12 -4.81 14.32
C ALA A 233 -17.60 -4.42 15.72
N GLU A 234 -16.28 -4.41 15.92
CA GLU A 234 -15.67 -4.03 17.21
C GLU A 234 -15.59 -2.51 17.39
N LEU A 235 -15.51 -1.73 16.31
CA LEU A 235 -15.33 -0.27 16.36
C LEU A 235 -16.65 0.52 16.29
N LEU A 236 -17.70 -0.05 15.68
CA LEU A 236 -18.98 0.62 15.50
C LEU A 236 -20.09 -0.12 16.23
N SER A 237 -20.99 0.64 16.88
CA SER A 237 -22.24 0.07 17.38
C SER A 237 -23.08 -0.47 16.21
N PRO A 238 -23.99 -1.44 16.43
CA PRO A 238 -24.86 -1.97 15.38
C PRO A 238 -25.65 -0.86 14.65
N HIS A 239 -26.10 0.16 15.39
CA HIS A 239 -26.78 1.33 14.83
C HIS A 239 -25.88 2.12 13.88
N ASN A 240 -24.66 2.43 14.31
CA ASN A 240 -23.72 3.21 13.48
C ASN A 240 -23.23 2.40 12.26
N MET A 241 -23.07 1.09 12.41
CA MET A 241 -22.76 0.19 11.30
C MET A 241 -23.88 0.19 10.25
N ALA A 242 -25.15 0.09 10.69
CA ALA A 242 -26.30 0.18 9.80
C ALA A 242 -26.41 1.56 9.13
N ALA A 243 -26.24 2.65 9.89
CA ALA A 243 -26.27 4.01 9.35
C ALA A 243 -25.17 4.24 8.31
N LEU A 244 -23.95 3.76 8.57
CA LEU A 244 -22.84 3.81 7.63
C LEU A 244 -23.15 3.01 6.35
N PHE A 245 -23.65 1.79 6.50
CA PHE A 245 -24.01 0.95 5.36
C PHE A 245 -25.12 1.59 4.51
N VAL A 246 -26.17 2.11 5.14
CA VAL A 246 -27.27 2.84 4.46
C VAL A 246 -26.75 4.10 3.79
N ALA A 247 -25.87 4.88 4.43
CA ALA A 247 -25.28 6.07 3.83
C ALA A 247 -24.50 5.72 2.55
N VAL A 248 -23.74 4.63 2.56
CA VAL A 248 -23.01 4.14 1.38
C VAL A 248 -23.97 3.63 0.29
N LEU A 249 -25.03 2.89 0.63
CA LEU A 249 -26.05 2.43 -0.32
C LEU A 249 -26.82 3.59 -0.97
N LEU A 250 -27.02 4.68 -0.23
CA LEU A 250 -27.64 5.91 -0.72
C LEU A 250 -26.62 6.85 -1.38
N GLU A 251 -25.40 6.37 -1.66
CA GLU A 251 -24.34 7.11 -2.33
C GLU A 251 -24.03 8.48 -1.67
N ARG A 252 -24.14 8.55 -0.34
CA ARG A 252 -23.82 9.76 0.42
C ARG A 252 -22.31 9.96 0.51
N ARG A 253 -21.89 11.21 0.70
CA ARG A 253 -20.52 11.56 1.09
C ARG A 253 -20.27 11.04 2.52
N VAL A 254 -19.30 10.15 2.68
CA VAL A 254 -18.95 9.52 3.96
C VAL A 254 -17.51 9.85 4.32
N LEU A 255 -17.30 10.40 5.50
CA LEU A 255 -15.96 10.65 6.06
C LEU A 255 -15.75 9.75 7.29
N LEU A 256 -14.73 8.91 7.24
CA LEU A 256 -14.28 8.11 8.38
C LEU A 256 -13.10 8.80 9.08
N ARG A 257 -13.15 8.90 10.41
CA ARG A 257 -12.10 9.55 11.20
C ARG A 257 -11.51 8.57 12.22
N SER A 258 -10.18 8.49 12.25
CA SER A 258 -9.43 7.69 13.22
C SER A 258 -8.03 8.27 13.40
N ARG A 259 -7.41 8.01 14.55
CA ARG A 259 -5.97 8.26 14.78
C ARG A 259 -5.07 7.18 14.17
N GLN A 260 -5.65 6.08 13.72
CA GLN A 260 -4.93 4.93 13.16
C GLN A 260 -5.36 4.69 11.71
N TYR A 261 -4.44 4.92 10.75
CA TYR A 261 -4.69 4.72 9.31
C TYR A 261 -5.12 3.29 8.99
N ARG A 262 -4.55 2.31 9.69
CA ARG A 262 -4.90 0.90 9.54
C ARG A 262 -6.39 0.64 9.71
N LEU A 263 -7.00 1.24 10.75
CA LEU A 263 -8.42 1.04 11.04
C LEU A 263 -9.31 1.70 9.98
N LEU A 264 -8.90 2.85 9.44
CA LEU A 264 -9.64 3.52 8.36
C LEU A 264 -9.77 2.59 7.15
N THR A 265 -8.66 2.02 6.69
CA THR A 265 -8.66 1.12 5.53
C THR A 265 -9.41 -0.17 5.81
N LEU A 266 -9.24 -0.77 6.99
CA LEU A 266 -9.97 -2.00 7.34
C LEU A 266 -11.49 -1.77 7.40
N VAL A 267 -11.95 -0.67 8.01
CA VAL A 267 -13.37 -0.31 8.08
C VAL A 267 -13.91 0.03 6.69
N ALA A 268 -13.20 0.85 5.91
CA ALA A 268 -13.63 1.24 4.57
C ALA A 268 -13.75 0.03 3.63
N GLU A 269 -12.74 -0.84 3.57
CA GLU A 269 -12.79 -2.05 2.76
C GLU A 269 -13.87 -3.02 3.26
N SER A 270 -14.12 -3.10 4.58
CA SER A 270 -15.19 -3.93 5.13
C SER A 270 -16.56 -3.47 4.66
N VAL A 271 -16.80 -2.15 4.62
CA VAL A 271 -18.07 -1.59 4.14
C VAL A 271 -18.22 -1.79 2.64
N VAL A 272 -17.17 -1.53 1.84
CA VAL A 272 -17.18 -1.80 0.40
C VAL A 272 -17.47 -3.28 0.12
N ARG A 273 -16.93 -4.17 0.95
CA ARG A 273 -17.17 -5.61 0.86
C ARG A 273 -18.61 -6.00 1.15
N LEU A 274 -19.29 -5.30 2.07
CA LEU A 274 -20.71 -5.53 2.37
C LEU A 274 -21.63 -5.13 1.21
N LEU A 275 -21.15 -4.33 0.24
CA LEU A 275 -21.95 -3.94 -0.93
C LEU A 275 -22.17 -5.09 -1.92
N HIS A 276 -21.43 -6.19 -1.82
CA HIS A 276 -21.58 -7.32 -2.75
C HIS A 276 -23.06 -7.71 -2.95
N PRO A 277 -23.54 -7.85 -4.21
CA PRO A 277 -22.77 -7.86 -5.47
C PRO A 277 -22.55 -6.49 -6.12
N PHE A 278 -22.99 -5.40 -5.50
CA PHE A 278 -22.74 -4.04 -5.99
C PHE A 278 -21.27 -3.65 -5.82
N LYS A 279 -20.82 -2.75 -6.70
CA LYS A 279 -19.49 -2.13 -6.64
C LYS A 279 -19.63 -0.69 -6.22
N PHE A 280 -18.71 -0.21 -5.39
CA PHE A 280 -18.60 1.22 -5.11
C PHE A 280 -18.07 1.94 -6.36
N GLN A 281 -18.80 2.96 -6.83
CA GLN A 281 -18.53 3.64 -8.11
C GLN A 281 -17.94 5.07 -7.96
N HIS A 282 -17.86 5.57 -6.73
CA HIS A 282 -17.44 6.94 -6.44
C HIS A 282 -15.96 7.03 -6.03
N VAL A 283 -15.48 8.26 -5.80
CA VAL A 283 -14.13 8.51 -5.29
C VAL A 283 -13.89 7.74 -3.99
N TYR A 284 -12.87 6.88 -4.00
CA TYR A 284 -12.54 5.99 -2.89
C TYR A 284 -11.12 6.24 -2.38
N ILE A 285 -11.03 6.92 -1.23
CA ILE A 285 -9.76 7.31 -0.59
C ILE A 285 -9.86 6.98 0.91
N PRO A 286 -9.57 5.73 1.34
CA PRO A 286 -9.74 5.32 2.72
C PRO A 286 -8.77 6.02 3.69
N VAL A 287 -7.59 6.38 3.20
CA VAL A 287 -6.61 7.20 3.93
C VAL A 287 -6.26 8.38 3.03
N MET A 288 -6.67 9.57 3.46
CA MET A 288 -6.47 10.79 2.68
C MET A 288 -5.10 11.41 2.97
N PRO A 289 -4.26 11.63 1.93
CA PRO A 289 -3.06 12.44 2.05
C PRO A 289 -3.38 13.90 2.33
N TYR A 290 -2.51 14.61 3.03
CA TYR A 290 -2.67 16.03 3.36
C TYR A 290 -2.91 16.90 2.12
N SER A 291 -2.24 16.58 1.01
CA SER A 291 -2.40 17.29 -0.26
C SER A 291 -3.80 17.19 -0.87
N LEU A 292 -4.66 16.30 -0.37
CA LEU A 292 -6.04 16.11 -0.86
C LEU A 292 -7.09 16.60 0.15
N VAL A 293 -6.70 17.23 1.26
CA VAL A 293 -7.65 17.69 2.30
C VAL A 293 -8.61 18.76 1.77
N GLU A 294 -8.16 19.63 0.87
CA GLU A 294 -8.99 20.68 0.27
C GLU A 294 -10.20 20.11 -0.50
N TYR A 295 -10.15 18.85 -0.94
CA TYR A 295 -11.27 18.17 -1.61
C TYR A 295 -12.40 17.77 -0.65
N LEU A 296 -12.24 17.95 0.67
CA LEU A 296 -13.30 17.72 1.65
C LEU A 296 -14.27 18.90 1.80
N GLU A 297 -13.89 20.11 1.37
CA GLU A 297 -14.60 21.37 1.70
C GLU A 297 -15.60 21.83 0.62
N VAL A 298 -15.92 20.98 -0.36
CA VAL A 298 -16.90 21.23 -1.45
C VAL A 298 -18.02 20.20 -1.39
#